data_AF-K6D8E6-F1
#
_entry.id   AF-K6D8E6-F1
#
_cell.length_a   1.000
_cell.length_b   1.000
_cell.length_c   1.000
_cell.angle_alpha   90.00
_cell.angle_beta   90.00
_cell.angle_gamma   90.00
#
_symmetry.space_group_name_H-M   'P 1'
#
loop_
_entity.id
_entity.type
_entity.pdbx_description
1 polymer ?
#
loop_
_entity_poly.entity_id
_entity_poly.type
_entity_poly.pdbx_seq_one_letter_code
_entity_poly.pdbx_strand_id
1 'polypeptide(L)'
;MMAELASISERRIERLVNPQLNDLPAFLSPDPGLQSGAMIMQYTAASLVSVNKTLAHPSSVDSIPSSANQEDHVSMGTIGARHAYSIIENVRRVLAIEMICAMQTVEYRGIEKMSPLTKAFYTEGREVVPSIR
;
A
#
# COMPACT_ATOMS: atom_id res chain seq x y z
N MET A 1 8.43 -6.01 10.32
CA MET A 1 8.15 -4.57 10.53
C MET A 1 7.64 -3.88 9.27
N MET A 2 8.36 -3.89 8.13
CA MET A 2 7.89 -3.21 6.90
C MET A 2 6.58 -3.76 6.30
N ALA A 3 6.40 -5.09 6.30
CA ALA A 3 5.16 -5.70 5.80
C ALA A 3 3.91 -5.25 6.60
N GLU A 4 4.05 -4.97 7.89
CA GLU A 4 2.95 -4.47 8.73
C GLU A 4 2.53 -3.04 8.37
N LEU A 5 3.45 -2.19 7.91
CA LEU A 5 3.11 -0.84 7.44
C LEU A 5 2.16 -0.88 6.23
N ALA A 6 2.41 -1.80 5.29
CA ALA A 6 1.50 -2.03 4.18
C ALA A 6 0.16 -2.62 4.66
N SER A 7 0.18 -3.54 5.62
CA SER A 7 -1.01 -4.17 6.19
C SER A 7 -1.96 -3.14 6.81
N ILE A 8 -1.45 -2.27 7.70
CA ILE A 8 -2.28 -1.23 8.34
C ILE A 8 -2.74 -0.16 7.34
N SER A 9 -1.90 0.18 6.35
CA SER A 9 -2.26 1.10 5.27
C SER A 9 -3.43 0.56 4.44
N GLU A 10 -3.40 -0.73 4.09
CA GLU A 10 -4.48 -1.38 3.36
C GLU A 10 -5.79 -1.41 4.15
N ARG A 11 -5.75 -1.63 5.46
CA ARG A 11 -6.94 -1.49 6.32
C ARG A 11 -7.51 -0.07 6.34
N ARG A 12 -6.66 0.97 6.22
CA ARG A 12 -7.15 2.36 6.07
C ARG A 12 -7.77 2.59 4.69
N ILE A 13 -7.19 2.03 3.63
CA ILE A 13 -7.78 2.05 2.29
C ILE A 13 -9.17 1.44 2.32
N GLU A 14 -9.34 0.25 2.91
CA GLU A 14 -10.63 -0.43 3.06
C GLU A 14 -11.67 0.48 3.75
N ARG A 15 -11.28 1.17 4.83
CA ARG A 15 -12.16 2.11 5.53
C ARG A 15 -12.55 3.33 4.69
N LEU A 16 -11.72 3.75 3.72
CA LEU A 16 -12.04 4.87 2.83
C LEU A 16 -12.95 4.46 1.68
N VAL A 17 -12.85 3.22 1.19
CA VAL A 17 -13.67 2.74 0.07
C VAL A 17 -15.01 2.14 0.51
N ASN A 18 -15.12 1.69 1.76
CA ASN A 18 -16.33 1.03 2.27
C ASN A 18 -17.35 2.04 2.82
N PRO A 19 -18.53 2.19 2.19
CA PRO A 19 -19.58 3.12 2.62
C PRO A 19 -20.28 2.70 3.93
N GLN A 20 -20.04 1.49 4.44
CA GLN A 20 -20.55 1.09 5.75
C GLN A 20 -19.66 1.59 6.91
N LEU A 21 -18.40 1.93 6.60
CA LEU A 21 -17.40 2.36 7.58
C LEU A 21 -17.16 3.88 7.51
N ASN A 22 -17.80 4.57 6.57
CA ASN A 22 -17.68 6.00 6.34
C ASN A 22 -18.96 6.58 5.73
N ASP A 23 -19.09 7.90 5.77
CA ASP A 23 -20.20 8.63 5.15
C ASP A 23 -19.90 9.06 3.69
N LEU A 24 -19.12 8.26 2.93
CA LEU A 24 -18.66 8.59 1.58
C LEU A 24 -19.36 7.72 0.52
N PRO A 25 -19.34 8.13 -0.76
CA PRO A 25 -19.81 7.28 -1.86
C PRO A 25 -19.05 5.95 -1.90
N ALA A 26 -19.76 4.88 -2.26
CA ALA A 26 -19.15 3.55 -2.40
C ALA A 26 -17.93 3.60 -3.33
N PHE A 27 -16.79 3.09 -2.87
CA PHE A 27 -15.53 3.07 -3.61
C PHE A 27 -15.01 4.43 -4.06
N LEU A 28 -15.46 5.53 -3.43
CA LEU A 28 -15.09 6.90 -3.84
C LEU A 28 -15.45 7.19 -5.31
N SER A 29 -16.50 6.53 -5.80
CA SER A 29 -16.97 6.64 -7.18
C SER A 29 -17.89 7.87 -7.35
N PRO A 30 -17.68 8.71 -8.39
CA PRO A 30 -18.58 9.81 -8.73
C PRO A 30 -19.99 9.35 -9.08
N ASP A 31 -20.12 8.23 -9.80
CA ASP A 31 -21.41 7.62 -10.18
C ASP A 31 -21.52 6.15 -9.72
N PRO A 32 -22.04 5.90 -8.50
CA PRO A 32 -22.18 4.57 -7.94
C PRO A 32 -23.17 3.71 -8.75
N GLY A 33 -22.68 2.64 -9.37
CA GLY A 33 -23.49 1.69 -10.15
C GLY A 33 -23.06 1.57 -11.62
N LEU A 34 -22.50 2.64 -12.18
CA LEU A 34 -21.89 2.64 -13.52
C LEU A 34 -20.36 2.63 -13.45
N GLN A 35 -19.77 3.24 -12.42
CA GLN A 35 -18.33 3.32 -12.22
C GLN A 35 -17.89 2.53 -10.98
N SER A 36 -16.75 1.83 -11.08
CA SER A 36 -16.15 1.06 -9.97
C SER A 36 -15.22 1.89 -9.07
N GLY A 37 -14.94 3.16 -9.42
CA GLY A 37 -14.08 4.06 -8.64
C GLY A 37 -12.75 3.44 -8.24
N ALA A 38 -12.45 3.49 -6.94
CA ALA A 38 -11.22 2.98 -6.32
C ALA A 38 -11.24 1.48 -5.95
N MET A 39 -12.26 0.73 -6.37
CA MET A 39 -12.43 -0.69 -5.99
C MET A 39 -11.19 -1.54 -6.36
N ILE A 40 -10.73 -1.45 -7.60
CA ILE A 40 -9.60 -2.26 -8.09
C ILE A 40 -8.28 -1.86 -7.41
N MET A 41 -8.14 -0.58 -7.04
CA MET A 41 -6.95 -0.11 -6.33
C MET A 41 -6.84 -0.78 -4.96
N GLN A 42 -7.96 -0.97 -4.24
CA GLN A 42 -7.97 -1.73 -3.00
C GLN A 42 -7.53 -3.20 -3.23
N TYR A 43 -7.99 -3.83 -4.32
CA TYR A 43 -7.61 -5.22 -4.62
C TYR A 43 -6.12 -5.34 -4.89
N THR A 44 -5.54 -4.39 -5.63
CA THR A 44 -4.10 -4.31 -5.84
C THR A 44 -3.36 -4.15 -4.51
N ALA A 45 -3.81 -3.26 -3.63
CA ALA A 45 -3.19 -3.08 -2.31
C ALA A 45 -3.24 -4.37 -1.47
N ALA A 46 -4.40 -5.04 -1.42
CA ALA A 46 -4.57 -6.30 -0.70
C ALA A 46 -3.67 -7.42 -1.25
N SER A 47 -3.55 -7.52 -2.58
CA SER A 47 -2.65 -8.48 -3.24
C SER A 47 -1.19 -8.23 -2.85
N LEU A 48 -0.72 -6.97 -2.91
CA LEU A 48 0.64 -6.60 -2.53
C LEU A 48 0.95 -6.90 -1.06
N VAL A 49 0.00 -6.63 -0.16
CA VAL A 49 0.12 -7.01 1.26
C VAL A 49 0.23 -8.52 1.43
N SER A 50 -0.55 -9.30 0.67
CA SER A 50 -0.49 -10.76 0.71
C SER A 50 0.88 -11.28 0.25
N VAL A 51 1.44 -10.75 -0.84
CA VAL A 51 2.79 -11.09 -1.32
C VAL A 51 3.85 -10.77 -0.26
N ASN A 52 3.72 -9.65 0.44
CA ASN A 52 4.64 -9.27 1.52
C ASN A 52 4.65 -10.26 2.68
N LYS A 53 3.53 -10.96 2.96
CA LYS A 53 3.49 -12.00 3.99
C LYS A 53 4.38 -13.19 3.64
N THR A 54 4.38 -13.61 2.37
CA THR A 54 5.26 -14.68 1.88
C THR A 54 6.74 -14.26 1.93
N LEU A 55 7.05 -13.03 1.49
CA LEU A 55 8.42 -12.51 1.50
C LEU A 55 8.97 -12.25 2.91
N ALA A 56 8.10 -12.09 3.91
CA ALA A 56 8.49 -11.86 5.29
C ALA A 56 9.04 -13.12 5.98
N HIS A 57 9.00 -14.30 5.32
CA HIS A 57 9.66 -15.48 5.83
C HIS A 57 11.19 -15.25 5.91
N PRO A 58 11.83 -15.46 7.07
CA PRO A 58 13.23 -15.13 7.27
C PRO A 58 14.14 -16.04 6.43
N SER A 59 14.87 -15.48 5.47
CA SER A 59 15.80 -16.27 4.64
C SER A 59 16.99 -16.82 5.41
N SER A 60 17.32 -16.24 6.57
CA SER A 60 18.45 -16.65 7.41
C SER A 60 18.22 -17.94 8.21
N VAL A 61 17.02 -18.52 8.16
CA VAL A 61 16.74 -19.82 8.80
C VAL A 61 17.16 -20.99 7.93
N ASP A 62 17.56 -20.73 6.68
CA ASP A 62 18.09 -21.71 5.75
C ASP A 62 19.61 -21.59 5.64
N SER A 63 20.29 -22.73 5.59
CA SER A 63 21.73 -22.84 5.38
C SER A 63 22.03 -24.12 4.61
N ILE A 64 22.58 -23.98 3.41
CA ILE A 64 22.99 -25.09 2.56
C ILE A 64 24.51 -25.08 2.50
N PRO A 65 25.18 -26.13 3.01
CA PRO A 65 26.63 -26.18 3.06
C PRO A 65 27.22 -26.20 1.64
N SER A 66 28.28 -25.44 1.44
CA SER A 66 28.98 -25.32 0.16
C SER A 66 30.41 -25.84 0.26
N SER A 67 31.09 -25.96 -0.88
CA SER A 67 32.55 -26.21 -0.94
C SER A 67 33.02 -27.43 -0.12
N ALA A 68 32.40 -28.60 -0.35
CA ALA A 68 32.75 -29.84 0.35
C ALA A 68 32.72 -29.72 1.89
N ASN A 69 31.76 -28.96 2.43
CA ASN A 69 31.53 -28.76 3.86
C ASN A 69 32.57 -27.86 4.56
N GLN A 70 33.35 -27.06 3.80
CA GLN A 70 34.22 -26.02 4.36
C GLN A 70 33.46 -24.76 4.79
N GLU A 71 32.34 -24.48 4.11
CA GLU A 71 31.38 -23.43 4.47
C GLU A 71 30.09 -24.11 4.91
N ASP A 72 30.07 -24.63 6.13
CA ASP A 72 28.99 -25.46 6.67
C ASP A 72 27.81 -24.63 7.24
N HIS A 73 28.02 -23.33 7.48
CA HIS A 73 26.97 -22.42 7.95
C HIS A 73 26.99 -21.07 7.21
N VAL A 74 25.93 -20.78 6.46
CA VAL A 74 25.78 -19.55 5.68
C VAL A 74 24.47 -18.83 6.03
N SER A 75 24.47 -17.50 5.91
CA SER A 75 23.35 -16.66 6.35
C SER A 75 22.24 -16.47 5.31
N MET A 76 22.46 -16.89 4.06
CA MET A 76 21.61 -16.59 2.90
C MET A 76 21.25 -15.08 2.78
N GLY A 77 22.12 -14.20 3.29
CA GLY A 77 21.83 -12.78 3.49
C GLY A 77 21.46 -12.02 2.21
N THR A 78 22.02 -12.41 1.06
CA THR A 78 21.69 -11.81 -0.25
C THR A 78 20.23 -12.01 -0.62
N ILE A 79 19.65 -13.18 -0.32
CA ILE A 79 18.22 -13.44 -0.54
C ILE A 79 17.37 -12.61 0.41
N GLY A 80 17.77 -12.53 1.69
CA GLY A 80 17.12 -11.67 2.67
C GLY A 80 17.10 -10.20 2.24
N ALA A 81 18.21 -9.68 1.70
CA ALA A 81 18.29 -8.32 1.19
C ALA A 81 17.36 -8.08 -0.02
N ARG A 82 17.27 -9.04 -0.95
CA ARG A 82 16.35 -8.98 -2.09
C ARG A 82 14.89 -9.01 -1.65
N HIS A 83 14.53 -9.88 -0.69
CA HIS A 83 13.18 -9.93 -0.13
C HIS A 83 12.81 -8.61 0.55
N ALA A 84 13.73 -8.03 1.34
CA ALA A 84 13.51 -6.74 1.98
C ALA A 84 13.30 -5.62 0.97
N TYR A 85 14.09 -5.58 -0.11
CA TYR A 85 13.93 -4.60 -1.19
C TYR A 85 12.54 -4.70 -1.84
N SER A 86 12.10 -5.91 -2.19
CA SER A 86 10.77 -6.14 -2.78
C SER A 86 9.64 -5.73 -1.85
N ILE A 87 9.76 -6.01 -0.54
CA ILE A 87 8.76 -5.58 0.46
C ILE A 87 8.66 -4.06 0.48
N ILE A 88 9.78 -3.34 0.47
CA ILE A 88 9.80 -1.87 0.50
C ILE A 88 9.11 -1.31 -0.75
N GLU A 89 9.37 -1.88 -1.94
CA GLU A 89 8.74 -1.45 -3.18
C GLU A 89 7.21 -1.63 -3.13
N ASN A 90 6.75 -2.77 -2.63
CA ASN A 90 5.33 -3.04 -2.44
C ASN A 90 4.69 -2.08 -1.42
N VAL A 91 5.36 -1.80 -0.30
CA VAL A 91 4.89 -0.83 0.70
C VAL A 91 4.70 0.55 0.09
N ARG A 92 5.64 1.02 -0.74
CA ARG A 92 5.52 2.31 -1.44
C ARG A 92 4.27 2.36 -2.32
N ARG A 93 3.98 1.29 -3.07
CA ARG A 93 2.78 1.19 -3.92
C ARG A 93 1.49 1.25 -3.09
N VAL A 94 1.44 0.52 -1.97
CA VAL A 94 0.26 0.53 -1.08
C VAL A 94 0.03 1.92 -0.48
N LEU A 95 1.10 2.59 -0.01
CA LEU A 95 1.00 3.97 0.49
C LEU A 95 0.58 4.97 -0.59
N ALA A 96 1.04 4.79 -1.83
CA ALA A 96 0.61 5.63 -2.95
C ALA A 96 -0.90 5.45 -3.23
N ILE A 97 -1.40 4.22 -3.21
CA ILE A 97 -2.84 3.94 -3.34
C ILE A 97 -3.63 4.60 -2.21
N GLU A 98 -3.14 4.49 -0.97
CA GLU A 98 -3.76 5.17 0.18
C GLU A 98 -3.83 6.68 -0.02
N MET A 99 -2.75 7.30 -0.50
CA MET A 99 -2.72 8.74 -0.78
C MET A 99 -3.73 9.13 -1.85
N ILE A 100 -3.88 8.35 -2.92
CA ILE A 100 -4.87 8.60 -3.98
C ILE A 100 -6.29 8.55 -3.41
N CYS A 101 -6.62 7.51 -2.64
CA CYS A 101 -7.92 7.37 -1.99
C CYS A 101 -8.18 8.51 -0.98
N ALA A 102 -7.17 8.93 -0.24
CA ALA A 102 -7.28 10.04 0.70
C ALA A 102 -7.53 11.38 -0.01
N MET A 103 -6.82 11.67 -1.11
CA MET A 103 -7.05 12.88 -1.91
C MET A 103 -8.48 12.92 -2.46
N GLN A 104 -8.98 11.80 -2.97
CA GLN A 104 -10.36 11.71 -3.45
C GLN A 104 -11.38 11.89 -2.32
N THR A 105 -11.09 11.34 -1.14
CA THR A 105 -11.96 11.49 0.05
C THR A 105 -12.09 12.95 0.50
N VAL A 106 -11.00 13.71 0.43
CA VAL A 106 -10.98 15.12 0.81
C VAL A 106 -11.88 15.96 -0.10
N GLU A 107 -11.96 15.65 -1.40
CA GLU A 107 -12.84 16.34 -2.33
C GLU A 107 -14.32 16.20 -1.95
N TYR A 108 -14.71 15.03 -1.43
CA TYR A 108 -16.07 14.83 -0.92
C TYR A 108 -16.32 15.50 0.43
N ARG A 109 -15.30 15.62 1.29
CA ARG A 109 -15.45 16.20 2.66
C ARG A 109 -15.29 17.72 2.72
N GLY A 110 -14.64 18.31 1.72
CA GLY A 110 -14.35 19.74 1.61
C GLY A 110 -12.86 20.05 1.79
N ILE A 111 -12.22 20.49 0.70
CA ILE A 111 -10.79 20.86 0.66
C ILE A 111 -10.51 22.07 1.56
N GLU A 112 -11.50 22.93 1.77
CA GLU A 112 -11.44 24.11 2.62
C GLU A 112 -11.22 23.81 4.10
N LYS A 113 -11.54 22.59 4.55
CA LYS A 113 -11.39 22.16 5.95
C LYS A 113 -10.01 21.56 6.24
N MET A 114 -9.15 21.43 5.24
CA MET A 114 -7.80 20.89 5.42
C MET A 114 -6.90 21.86 6.20
N SER A 115 -5.95 21.31 6.96
CA SER A 115 -4.88 22.12 7.52
C SER A 115 -3.95 22.62 6.41
N PRO A 116 -3.26 23.76 6.60
CA PRO A 116 -2.39 24.33 5.56
C PRO A 116 -1.32 23.35 5.04
N LEU A 117 -0.75 22.52 5.93
CA LEU A 117 0.26 21.53 5.57
C LEU A 117 -0.31 20.41 4.71
N THR A 118 -1.45 19.82 5.09
CA THR A 118 -2.04 18.72 4.32
C THR A 118 -2.62 19.21 2.99
N LYS A 119 -3.09 20.47 2.94
CA LYS A 119 -3.52 21.11 1.69
C LYS A 119 -2.39 21.29 0.68
N ALA A 120 -1.17 21.60 1.15
CA ALA A 120 0.01 21.67 0.28
C ALA A 120 0.30 20.29 -0.37
N PHE A 121 0.34 19.22 0.44
CA PHE A 121 0.51 17.85 -0.07
C PHE A 121 -0.59 17.41 -1.02
N TYR A 122 -1.85 17.79 -0.76
CA TYR A 122 -2.97 17.53 -1.66
C TYR A 122 -2.75 18.24 -3.01
N THR A 123 -2.33 19.51 -2.98
CA THR A 123 -2.13 20.30 -4.20
C THR A 123 -1.02 19.70 -5.06
N GLU A 124 0.13 19.37 -4.46
CA GLU A 124 1.25 18.71 -5.14
C GLU A 124 0.85 17.32 -5.66
N GLY A 125 0.15 16.53 -4.85
CA GLY A 125 -0.34 15.21 -5.26
C GLY A 125 -1.30 15.25 -6.45
N ARG A 126 -2.11 16.32 -6.56
CA ARG A 126 -3.03 16.53 -7.69
C ARG A 126 -2.35 16.97 -8.99
N GLU A 127 -1.10 17.45 -8.95
CA GLU A 127 -0.30 17.66 -10.17
C GLU A 127 0.12 16.34 -10.81
N VAL A 128 0.31 15.29 -10.00
CA VAL A 128 0.72 13.95 -10.45
C VAL A 128 -0.49 13.07 -10.78
N VAL A 129 -1.53 13.09 -9.94
CA VAL A 129 -2.71 12.22 -10.08
C VAL A 129 -4.00 13.06 -10.14
N PRO A 130 -4.68 13.13 -11.31
CA PRO A 130 -5.92 13.87 -11.43
C PRO A 130 -7.05 13.25 -10.60
N SER A 131 -8.08 14.05 -10.33
CA SER A 131 -9.30 13.59 -9.65
C SER A 131 -10.03 12.53 -10.47
N ILE A 132 -10.60 11.53 -9.77
CA ILE A 132 -11.40 10.47 -10.37
C ILE A 132 -12.77 11.09 -10.71
N ARG A 133 -13.11 11.10 -12.00
CA ARG A 133 -14.38 11.61 -12.57
C ARG A 133 -15.16 10.50 -13.23
#